data_AF-A0A3N5P7L7-F1
#
_entry.id   AF-A0A3N5P7L7-F1
#
_cell.length_a   1.000
_cell.length_b   1.000
_cell.length_c   1.000
_cell.angle_alpha   90.00
_cell.angle_beta   90.00
_cell.angle_gamma   90.00
#
_symmetry.space_group_name_H-M   'P 1'
#
loop_
_entity.id
_entity.type
_entity.pdbx_description
1 polymer ?
#
loop_
_entity_poly.entity_id
_entity_poly.type
_entity_poly.pdbx_seq_one_letter_code
_entity_poly.pdbx_strand_id
1 'polypeptide(L)'
;MKRMVLAVALCAALGMVTFYAQAPAGGQKPASADPYANNPDAGKQKFPLAAPAGKDSGAKDKPLPGAVNTGAVDPSTWKYGPQFRAPQGAQIWNPVKAKLKAGGRVTGGTVFSATDPLTYCAMANAGYDYIWTEMQHNDRDWGAAARMWRTCPHAKAVPGVRLANAEEREIQHATDAGALVIVIPTIDTVAEALQARDYTYFPPLGRRSAGGGQGFDAAMWGGVPGGYRPTINDNIVLILMIETLEGVKNAHEIAKIPGVDALFAASGDLGNFSGYPQGSPDYERLINIVHDAAIGAGKRLCGPWAWRD
;
A
#
# COMPACT_ATOMS: atom_id res chain seq x y z
N MET A 1 65.73 -43.40 27.74
CA MET A 1 64.98 -44.67 27.91
C MET A 1 63.53 -44.43 27.56
N LYS A 2 62.98 -45.20 26.60
CA LYS A 2 61.56 -45.48 26.28
C LYS A 2 60.66 -44.25 26.00
N ARG A 3 59.92 -44.06 24.89
CA ARG A 3 59.38 -44.82 23.74
C ARG A 3 57.93 -44.30 23.64
N MET A 4 57.50 -43.68 22.54
CA MET A 4 56.41 -44.23 21.73
C MET A 4 56.10 -43.36 20.50
N VAL A 5 55.84 -44.10 19.44
CA VAL A 5 55.58 -43.76 18.03
C VAL A 5 54.07 -43.63 17.82
N LEU A 6 53.63 -42.79 16.87
CA LEU A 6 52.57 -43.01 15.86
C LEU A 6 52.42 -41.68 15.08
N ALA A 7 52.86 -41.55 13.82
CA ALA A 7 52.23 -42.01 12.57
C ALA A 7 50.79 -41.48 12.39
N VAL A 8 50.55 -40.66 11.36
CA VAL A 8 49.66 -40.93 10.21
C VAL A 8 49.66 -39.73 9.26
N ALA A 9 49.86 -40.03 7.98
CA ALA A 9 49.90 -39.11 6.85
C ALA A 9 48.53 -38.46 6.59
N LEU A 10 48.53 -37.15 6.31
CA LEU A 10 47.39 -36.42 5.75
C LEU A 10 47.13 -36.96 4.33
N CYS A 11 46.04 -37.72 4.16
CA CYS A 11 45.51 -38.05 2.84
C CYS A 11 44.79 -36.83 2.25
N ALA A 12 45.29 -36.38 1.09
CA ALA A 12 44.57 -35.50 0.21
C ALA A 12 43.45 -36.27 -0.51
N ALA A 13 42.21 -35.81 -0.38
CA ALA A 13 41.14 -36.09 -1.31
C ALA A 13 40.16 -34.91 -1.31
N LEU A 14 40.34 -34.00 -2.27
CA LEU A 14 39.34 -33.00 -2.64
C LEU A 14 38.12 -33.74 -3.20
N GLY A 15 37.02 -33.77 -2.46
CA GLY A 15 35.69 -34.04 -3.01
C GLY A 15 35.11 -32.75 -3.57
N MET A 16 35.09 -32.60 -4.91
CA MET A 16 34.28 -31.58 -5.55
C MET A 16 32.80 -31.90 -5.32
N VAL A 17 32.17 -31.19 -4.39
CA VAL A 17 30.70 -31.15 -4.31
C VAL A 17 30.23 -30.26 -5.44
N THR A 18 29.78 -30.88 -6.53
CA THR A 18 29.06 -30.20 -7.61
C THR A 18 27.67 -29.86 -7.12
N PHE A 19 27.41 -28.58 -6.87
CA PHE A 19 26.06 -28.07 -6.69
C PHE A 19 25.31 -28.21 -8.01
N TYR A 20 24.51 -29.27 -8.15
CA TYR A 20 23.43 -29.28 -9.13
C TYR A 20 22.37 -28.28 -8.67
N ALA A 21 22.38 -27.09 -9.25
CA ALA A 21 21.23 -26.21 -9.21
C ALA A 21 20.09 -26.91 -9.98
N GLN A 22 19.14 -27.49 -9.25
CA GLN A 22 17.86 -27.87 -9.84
C GLN A 22 17.18 -26.59 -10.34
N ALA A 23 17.13 -26.41 -11.65
CA ALA A 23 16.27 -25.40 -12.25
C ALA A 23 14.82 -25.71 -11.83
N PRO A 24 14.07 -24.75 -11.27
CA PRO A 24 12.66 -25.00 -11.00
C PRO A 24 11.95 -25.22 -12.34
N ALA A 25 11.27 -26.35 -12.43
CA ALA A 25 10.43 -26.70 -13.55
C ALA A 25 9.38 -25.61 -13.79
N GLY A 26 9.37 -25.03 -14.99
CA GLY A 26 8.17 -24.44 -15.63
C GLY A 26 7.39 -23.34 -14.88
N GLY A 27 7.97 -22.66 -13.88
CA GLY A 27 7.31 -21.57 -13.18
C GLY A 27 7.31 -20.28 -14.01
N GLN A 28 6.14 -19.70 -14.25
CA GLN A 28 5.98 -18.38 -14.83
C GLN A 28 6.78 -17.38 -13.95
N LYS A 29 7.82 -16.76 -14.52
CA LYS A 29 8.73 -15.87 -13.78
C LYS A 29 7.92 -14.71 -13.15
N PRO A 30 8.32 -14.22 -11.95
CA PRO A 30 7.57 -13.18 -11.25
C PRO A 30 7.30 -11.99 -12.15
N ALA A 31 6.11 -11.41 -12.05
CA ALA A 31 5.82 -10.15 -12.70
C ALA A 31 6.77 -9.09 -12.13
N SER A 32 7.53 -8.43 -13.00
CA SER A 32 8.33 -7.25 -12.65
C SER A 32 7.53 -6.00 -13.02
N ALA A 33 7.70 -4.91 -12.27
CA ALA A 33 7.16 -3.61 -12.66
C ALA A 33 7.73 -3.14 -14.02
N ASP A 34 8.96 -3.56 -14.33
CA ASP A 34 9.55 -3.45 -15.67
C ASP A 34 9.29 -4.74 -16.48
N PRO A 35 8.45 -4.69 -17.53
CA PRO A 35 8.16 -5.85 -18.38
C PRO A 35 9.38 -6.35 -19.18
N TYR A 36 10.49 -5.59 -19.21
CA TYR A 36 11.71 -5.92 -19.94
C TYR A 36 12.86 -6.38 -19.04
N ALA A 37 12.69 -6.36 -17.72
CA ALA A 37 13.76 -6.65 -16.74
C ALA A 37 14.46 -8.00 -16.93
N ASN A 38 13.82 -8.94 -17.64
CA ASN A 38 14.35 -10.28 -17.92
C ASN A 38 14.32 -10.64 -19.41
N ASN A 39 14.31 -9.64 -20.31
CA ASN A 39 14.30 -9.90 -21.75
C ASN A 39 15.62 -10.58 -22.18
N PRO A 40 15.59 -11.85 -22.64
CA PRO A 40 16.80 -12.56 -23.07
C PRO A 40 17.44 -11.96 -24.34
N ASP A 41 16.67 -11.16 -25.07
CA ASP A 41 17.08 -10.46 -26.29
C ASP A 41 17.26 -8.95 -26.05
N ALA A 42 17.78 -8.58 -24.87
CA ALA A 42 18.14 -7.20 -24.56
C ALA A 42 19.01 -6.62 -25.70
N GLY A 43 18.54 -5.51 -26.30
CA GLY A 43 19.20 -4.85 -27.44
C GLY A 43 18.68 -5.21 -28.84
N LYS A 44 17.89 -6.29 -29.01
CA LYS A 44 17.19 -6.58 -30.29
C LYS A 44 15.81 -5.96 -30.37
N GLN A 45 15.26 -5.55 -29.23
CA GLN A 45 13.95 -4.94 -29.16
C GLN A 45 13.96 -3.57 -29.86
N LYS A 46 13.01 -3.38 -30.78
CA LYS A 46 12.90 -2.15 -31.56
C LYS A 46 11.69 -1.35 -31.09
N PHE A 47 11.91 -0.07 -30.83
CA PHE A 47 10.86 0.91 -30.58
C PHE A 47 10.84 1.88 -31.77
N PRO A 48 10.10 1.58 -32.85
CA PRO A 48 10.23 2.29 -34.13
C PRO A 48 9.86 3.78 -34.07
N LEU A 49 9.15 4.21 -33.03
CA LEU A 49 8.79 5.61 -32.79
C LEU A 49 9.76 6.33 -31.84
N ALA A 50 10.70 5.62 -31.22
CA ALA A 50 11.69 6.23 -30.33
C ALA A 50 12.68 7.06 -31.15
N ALA A 51 13.12 8.17 -30.59
CA ALA A 51 14.20 8.96 -31.16
C ALA A 51 15.47 8.10 -31.26
N PRO A 52 16.25 8.17 -32.35
CA PRO A 52 17.56 7.54 -32.40
C PRO A 52 18.45 8.04 -31.26
N ALA A 53 19.27 7.15 -30.70
CA ALA A 53 20.21 7.52 -29.64
C ALA A 53 21.06 8.74 -30.05
N GLY A 54 21.17 9.72 -29.17
CA GLY A 54 21.91 10.96 -29.40
C GLY A 54 21.22 11.99 -30.30
N LYS A 55 19.97 11.78 -30.72
CA LYS A 55 19.19 12.76 -31.49
C LYS A 55 18.01 13.30 -30.68
N ASP A 56 17.87 14.62 -30.63
CA ASP A 56 16.64 15.25 -30.15
C ASP A 56 15.52 15.05 -31.18
N SER A 57 14.34 14.68 -30.69
CA SER A 57 13.14 14.51 -31.50
C SER A 57 12.31 15.78 -31.63
N GLY A 58 12.51 16.77 -30.76
CA GLY A 58 11.62 17.92 -30.63
C GLY A 58 10.24 17.56 -30.07
N ALA A 59 10.06 16.36 -29.51
CA ALA A 59 8.77 15.86 -29.05
C ALA A 59 8.17 16.64 -27.86
N LYS A 60 8.98 17.50 -27.20
CA LYS A 60 8.51 18.42 -26.16
C LYS A 60 7.43 19.37 -26.70
N ASP A 61 7.62 19.87 -27.92
CA ASP A 61 6.76 20.89 -28.53
C ASP A 61 5.93 20.33 -29.70
N LYS A 62 6.44 19.28 -30.36
CA LYS A 62 5.78 18.64 -31.50
C LYS A 62 5.57 17.14 -31.24
N PRO A 63 4.38 16.73 -30.76
CA PRO A 63 4.05 15.33 -30.56
C PRO A 63 4.21 14.50 -31.83
N LEU A 64 4.45 13.20 -31.64
CA LEU A 64 4.54 12.24 -32.75
C LEU A 64 3.20 12.17 -33.52
N PRO A 65 3.23 11.88 -34.84
CA PRO A 65 2.02 11.66 -35.62
C PRO A 65 1.09 10.62 -34.99
N GLY A 66 -0.19 10.96 -34.84
CA GLY A 66 -1.19 10.08 -34.21
C GLY A 66 -1.27 10.17 -32.68
N ALA A 67 -0.47 11.00 -32.02
CA ALA A 67 -0.59 11.24 -30.59
C ALA A 67 -1.94 11.90 -30.23
N VAL A 68 -2.59 11.40 -29.18
CA VAL A 68 -3.88 11.92 -28.68
C VAL A 68 -3.71 13.23 -27.89
N ASN A 69 -2.57 13.38 -27.23
CA ASN A 69 -2.18 14.60 -26.53
C ASN A 69 -1.41 15.51 -27.50
N THR A 70 -1.95 16.70 -27.72
CA THR A 70 -1.41 17.70 -28.65
C THR A 70 -0.91 18.93 -27.90
N GLY A 71 0.14 19.57 -28.40
CA GLY A 71 0.76 20.73 -27.74
C GLY A 71 1.82 20.33 -26.71
N ALA A 72 2.18 21.26 -25.84
CA ALA A 72 3.15 21.03 -24.77
C ALA A 72 2.61 20.03 -23.74
N VAL A 73 3.51 19.30 -23.08
CA VAL A 73 3.16 18.38 -21.99
C VAL A 73 2.67 19.19 -20.79
N ASP A 74 1.38 19.04 -20.47
CA ASP A 74 0.72 19.66 -19.33
C ASP A 74 -0.12 18.61 -18.58
N PRO A 75 0.24 18.27 -17.33
CA PRO A 75 -0.52 17.29 -16.53
C PRO A 75 -1.99 17.65 -16.32
N SER A 76 -2.36 18.93 -16.30
CA SER A 76 -3.73 19.37 -16.04
C SER A 76 -4.68 19.11 -17.21
N THR A 77 -4.14 19.03 -18.43
CA THR A 77 -4.90 18.77 -19.66
C THR A 77 -4.58 17.40 -20.28
N TRP A 78 -3.71 16.61 -19.63
CA TRP A 78 -3.25 15.33 -20.13
C TRP A 78 -4.37 14.28 -20.21
N LYS A 79 -4.53 13.69 -21.39
CA LYS A 79 -5.44 12.56 -21.63
C LYS A 79 -4.71 11.24 -21.39
N TYR A 80 -5.03 10.57 -20.29
CA TYR A 80 -4.42 9.29 -19.92
C TYR A 80 -4.82 8.14 -20.86
N GLY A 81 -3.82 7.38 -21.28
CA GLY A 81 -3.97 6.21 -22.15
C GLY A 81 -4.65 5.01 -21.47
N PRO A 82 -4.98 3.95 -22.24
CA PRO A 82 -5.76 2.83 -21.74
C PRO A 82 -4.96 1.76 -20.99
N GLN A 83 -3.62 1.83 -20.99
CA GLN A 83 -2.72 0.74 -20.56
C GLN A 83 -3.06 0.13 -19.19
N PHE A 84 -3.47 0.95 -18.22
CA PHE A 84 -3.77 0.51 -16.86
C PHE A 84 -5.23 0.71 -16.45
N ARG A 85 -6.15 0.76 -17.42
CA ARG A 85 -7.58 0.75 -17.11
C ARG A 85 -7.97 -0.65 -16.62
N ALA A 86 -8.74 -0.71 -15.53
CA ALA A 86 -9.31 -1.96 -15.06
C ALA A 86 -10.12 -2.64 -16.19
N PRO A 87 -10.05 -3.97 -16.34
CA PRO A 87 -10.93 -4.70 -17.25
C PRO A 87 -12.40 -4.43 -16.94
N GLN A 88 -13.25 -4.46 -17.96
CA GLN A 88 -14.70 -4.32 -17.75
C GLN A 88 -15.20 -5.44 -16.81
N GLY A 89 -15.94 -5.06 -15.77
CA GLY A 89 -16.42 -6.01 -14.76
C GLY A 89 -15.36 -6.53 -13.79
N ALA A 90 -14.18 -5.87 -13.71
CA ALA A 90 -13.17 -6.20 -12.72
C ALA A 90 -13.77 -6.25 -11.30
N GLN A 91 -13.46 -7.31 -10.58
CA GLN A 91 -13.97 -7.53 -9.23
C GLN A 91 -13.16 -6.72 -8.21
N ILE A 92 -13.84 -6.25 -7.16
CA ILE A 92 -13.17 -5.80 -5.95
C ILE A 92 -12.76 -7.05 -5.17
N TRP A 93 -11.46 -7.31 -5.16
CA TRP A 93 -10.85 -8.47 -4.54
C TRP A 93 -10.34 -8.18 -3.11
N ASN A 94 -10.23 -6.92 -2.69
CA ASN A 94 -10.07 -6.59 -1.28
C ASN A 94 -11.41 -6.80 -0.54
N PRO A 95 -11.53 -7.81 0.35
CA PRO A 95 -12.78 -8.10 1.06
C PRO A 95 -13.23 -6.94 1.95
N VAL A 96 -12.31 -6.14 2.51
CA VAL A 96 -12.65 -4.97 3.34
C VAL A 96 -13.35 -3.92 2.49
N LYS A 97 -12.77 -3.58 1.33
CA LYS A 97 -13.36 -2.62 0.40
C LYS A 97 -14.74 -3.07 -0.09
N ALA A 98 -14.87 -4.36 -0.42
CA ALA A 98 -16.15 -4.95 -0.84
C ALA A 98 -17.20 -4.83 0.28
N LYS A 99 -16.84 -5.17 1.53
CA LYS A 99 -17.71 -5.07 2.70
C LYS A 99 -18.14 -3.63 2.97
N LEU A 100 -17.23 -2.66 2.90
CA LEU A 100 -17.55 -1.24 3.05
C LEU A 100 -18.51 -0.76 1.96
N LYS A 101 -18.33 -1.16 0.70
CA LYS A 101 -19.26 -0.78 -0.38
C LYS A 101 -20.65 -1.39 -0.20
N ALA A 102 -20.74 -2.58 0.39
CA ALA A 102 -22.00 -3.25 0.69
C ALA A 102 -22.74 -2.68 1.92
N GLY A 103 -22.18 -1.69 2.62
CA GLY A 103 -22.79 -1.16 3.86
C GLY A 103 -22.44 -1.94 5.12
N GLY A 104 -21.55 -2.94 5.01
CA GLY A 104 -21.15 -3.75 6.15
C GLY A 104 -20.23 -3.01 7.12
N ARG A 105 -20.27 -3.41 8.39
CA ARG A 105 -19.35 -2.97 9.44
C ARG A 105 -18.01 -3.68 9.28
N VAL A 106 -16.90 -2.95 9.35
CA VAL A 106 -15.53 -3.48 9.29
C VAL A 106 -14.90 -3.40 10.68
N THR A 107 -14.24 -4.48 11.10
CA THR A 107 -13.53 -4.56 12.38
C THR A 107 -12.03 -4.73 12.14
N GLY A 108 -11.25 -3.77 12.63
CA GLY A 108 -9.79 -3.86 12.67
C GLY A 108 -9.28 -4.43 13.99
N GLY A 109 -8.18 -5.18 13.95
CA GLY A 109 -7.43 -5.58 15.14
C GLY A 109 -6.03 -4.96 15.15
N THR A 110 -5.62 -4.32 16.24
CA THR A 110 -4.31 -3.64 16.32
C THR A 110 -3.19 -4.58 16.77
N VAL A 111 -2.18 -4.75 15.90
CA VAL A 111 -0.88 -5.28 16.29
C VAL A 111 0.01 -4.11 16.70
N PHE A 112 0.17 -3.95 18.01
CA PHE A 112 0.99 -2.88 18.59
C PHE A 112 2.47 -3.32 18.64
N SER A 113 2.88 -4.05 19.69
CA SER A 113 4.28 -4.40 19.94
C SER A 113 4.74 -5.78 19.47
N ALA A 114 3.87 -6.62 18.91
CA ALA A 114 4.27 -7.98 18.53
C ALA A 114 5.28 -7.93 17.36
N THR A 115 6.41 -8.63 17.49
CA THR A 115 7.48 -8.65 16.47
C THR A 115 7.56 -9.98 15.71
N ASP A 116 6.99 -11.05 16.25
CA ASP A 116 6.94 -12.37 15.62
C ASP A 116 5.85 -12.43 14.53
N PRO A 117 6.21 -12.72 13.25
CA PRO A 117 5.24 -12.95 12.18
C PRO A 117 4.17 -14.00 12.50
N LEU A 118 4.47 -15.03 13.30
CA LEU A 118 3.48 -16.04 13.67
C LEU A 118 2.37 -15.48 14.56
N THR A 119 2.69 -14.50 15.42
CA THR A 119 1.69 -13.78 16.23
C THR A 119 0.77 -12.95 15.33
N TYR A 120 1.33 -12.26 14.34
CA TYR A 120 0.53 -11.56 13.33
C TYR A 120 -0.41 -12.53 12.60
N CYS A 121 0.09 -13.69 12.17
CA CYS A 121 -0.71 -14.66 11.43
C CYS A 121 -1.84 -15.28 12.26
N ALA A 122 -1.61 -15.55 13.55
CA ALA A 122 -2.66 -15.98 14.46
C ALA A 122 -3.76 -14.91 14.58
N MET A 123 -3.37 -13.66 14.79
CA MET A 123 -4.30 -12.55 14.92
C MET A 123 -5.08 -12.27 13.63
N ALA A 124 -4.41 -12.31 12.47
CA ALA A 124 -5.03 -12.13 11.15
C ALA A 124 -6.08 -13.21 10.81
N ASN A 125 -6.06 -14.34 11.51
CA ASN A 125 -7.06 -15.41 11.37
C ASN A 125 -8.09 -15.45 12.52
N ALA A 126 -8.02 -14.51 13.47
CA ALA A 126 -8.88 -14.47 14.66
C ALA A 126 -10.30 -13.90 14.42
N GLY A 127 -10.64 -13.51 13.19
CA GLY A 127 -11.96 -13.00 12.83
C GLY A 127 -12.05 -11.49 12.57
N TYR A 128 -10.91 -10.79 12.54
CA TYR A 128 -10.84 -9.40 12.07
C TYR A 128 -10.97 -9.31 10.55
N ASP A 129 -11.44 -8.16 10.05
CA ASP A 129 -11.50 -7.87 8.61
C ASP A 129 -10.14 -7.38 8.09
N TYR A 130 -9.39 -6.65 8.92
CA TYR A 130 -8.01 -6.25 8.66
C TYR A 130 -7.20 -6.20 9.95
N ILE A 131 -5.88 -6.31 9.82
CA ILE A 131 -4.96 -6.04 10.92
C ILE A 131 -4.39 -4.65 10.77
N TRP A 132 -4.57 -3.81 11.79
CA TRP A 132 -3.92 -2.52 11.93
C TRP A 132 -2.51 -2.76 12.49
N THR A 133 -1.52 -2.71 11.61
CA THR A 133 -0.11 -2.74 12.02
C THR A 133 0.30 -1.33 12.45
N GLU A 134 0.72 -1.17 13.70
CA GLU A 134 1.10 0.14 14.23
C GLU A 134 2.49 0.56 13.76
N MET A 135 2.61 1.72 13.10
CA MET A 135 3.90 2.31 12.69
C MET A 135 4.12 3.75 13.20
N GLN A 136 3.14 4.39 13.85
CA GLN A 136 3.29 5.75 14.40
C GLN A 136 3.89 5.74 15.80
N HIS A 137 3.43 4.82 16.65
CA HIS A 137 3.84 4.73 18.06
C HIS A 137 4.55 3.41 18.38
N ASN A 138 5.29 2.88 17.41
CA ASN A 138 6.05 1.66 17.57
C ASN A 138 7.45 1.81 16.94
N ASP A 139 8.39 0.98 17.38
CA ASP A 139 9.78 0.93 16.93
C ASP A 139 10.01 0.08 15.67
N ARG A 140 8.94 -0.50 15.10
CA ARG A 140 8.96 -1.34 13.90
C ARG A 140 9.38 -0.56 12.65
N ASP A 141 10.11 -1.25 11.78
CA ASP A 141 10.46 -0.78 10.44
C ASP A 141 9.61 -1.45 9.33
N TRP A 142 9.71 -0.91 8.11
CA TRP A 142 9.02 -1.47 6.94
C TRP A 142 9.45 -2.90 6.59
N GLY A 143 10.69 -3.28 6.93
CA GLY A 143 11.16 -4.65 6.73
C GLY A 143 10.40 -5.66 7.60
N ALA A 144 10.17 -5.31 8.87
CA ALA A 144 9.41 -6.12 9.81
C ALA A 144 7.92 -6.19 9.42
N ALA A 145 7.30 -5.06 9.05
CA ALA A 145 5.92 -5.04 8.56
C ALA A 145 5.75 -5.93 7.30
N ALA A 146 6.61 -5.75 6.30
CA ALA A 146 6.61 -6.56 5.08
C ALA A 146 6.81 -8.06 5.37
N ARG A 147 7.69 -8.41 6.32
CA ARG A 147 7.91 -9.80 6.76
C ARG A 147 6.67 -10.39 7.43
N MET A 148 5.97 -9.64 8.30
CA MET A 148 4.74 -10.11 8.93
C MET A 148 3.69 -10.45 7.88
N TRP A 149 3.41 -9.52 6.97
CA TRP A 149 2.33 -9.65 6.00
C TRP A 149 2.61 -10.78 5.00
N ARG A 150 3.84 -10.89 4.50
CA ARG A 150 4.21 -11.96 3.55
C ARG A 150 4.26 -13.36 4.16
N THR A 151 4.27 -13.48 5.50
CA THR A 151 4.35 -14.81 6.16
C THR A 151 3.03 -15.56 6.08
N CYS A 152 1.90 -14.85 5.96
CA CYS A 152 0.57 -15.44 5.78
C CYS A 152 -0.22 -14.65 4.73
N PRO A 153 0.17 -14.76 3.44
CA PRO A 153 -0.41 -13.97 2.34
C PRO A 153 -1.92 -14.18 2.13
N HIS A 154 -2.46 -15.26 2.67
CA HIS A 154 -3.87 -15.66 2.52
C HIS A 154 -4.61 -15.71 3.87
N ALA A 155 -4.14 -14.95 4.87
CA ALA A 155 -4.88 -14.77 6.12
C ALA A 155 -6.26 -14.13 5.84
N LYS A 156 -7.24 -14.40 6.71
CA LYS A 156 -8.61 -13.89 6.55
C LYS A 156 -8.68 -12.36 6.60
N ALA A 157 -7.97 -11.77 7.55
CA ALA A 157 -7.82 -10.32 7.66
C ALA A 157 -6.75 -9.83 6.67
N VAL A 158 -7.04 -8.77 5.93
CA VAL A 158 -6.05 -8.18 5.03
C VAL A 158 -5.00 -7.35 5.78
N PRO A 159 -3.80 -7.15 5.21
CA PRO A 159 -2.82 -6.23 5.78
C PRO A 159 -3.33 -4.79 5.77
N GLY A 160 -3.31 -4.17 6.95
CA GLY A 160 -3.52 -2.74 7.12
C GLY A 160 -2.46 -2.11 8.02
N VAL A 161 -2.39 -0.78 8.00
CA VAL A 161 -1.34 -0.05 8.71
C VAL A 161 -1.82 1.35 9.11
N ARG A 162 -1.45 1.79 10.32
CA ARG A 162 -1.37 3.22 10.62
C ARG A 162 0.05 3.67 10.38
N LEU A 163 0.20 4.59 9.43
CA LEU A 163 1.49 5.17 9.07
C LEU A 163 1.99 6.11 10.16
N ALA A 164 3.28 6.47 10.10
CA ALA A 164 3.85 7.48 10.99
C ALA A 164 3.31 8.89 10.69
N ASN A 165 3.06 9.20 9.41
CA ASN A 165 2.58 10.50 8.94
C ASN A 165 2.10 10.40 7.46
N ALA A 166 1.71 11.53 6.86
CA ALA A 166 1.23 11.64 5.49
C ALA A 166 2.34 11.80 4.42
N GLU A 167 3.53 11.24 4.65
CA GLU A 167 4.65 11.37 3.69
C GLU A 167 4.61 10.34 2.55
N GLU A 168 5.10 10.76 1.38
CA GLU A 168 5.17 9.93 0.17
C GLU A 168 5.90 8.60 0.42
N ARG A 169 7.01 8.65 1.15
CA ARG A 169 7.83 7.47 1.48
C ARG A 169 7.04 6.45 2.29
N GLU A 170 6.33 6.88 3.33
CA GLU A 170 5.58 5.99 4.22
C GLU A 170 4.43 5.32 3.46
N ILE A 171 3.68 6.08 2.68
CA ILE A 171 2.55 5.57 1.90
C ILE A 171 3.03 4.61 0.79
N GLN A 172 4.12 4.92 0.09
CA GLN A 172 4.67 4.03 -0.93
C GLN A 172 5.23 2.74 -0.33
N HIS A 173 5.96 2.80 0.78
CA HIS A 173 6.42 1.57 1.45
C HIS A 173 5.26 0.72 1.96
N ALA A 174 4.21 1.32 2.54
CA ALA A 174 3.02 0.59 2.97
C ALA A 174 2.41 -0.21 1.82
N THR A 175 2.21 0.47 0.70
CA THR A 175 1.53 -0.11 -0.44
C THR A 175 2.40 -1.09 -1.24
N ASP A 176 3.72 -0.88 -1.28
CA ASP A 176 4.69 -1.81 -1.87
C ASP A 176 4.91 -3.04 -0.97
N ALA A 177 4.83 -2.88 0.34
CA ALA A 177 4.81 -3.98 1.30
C ALA A 177 3.47 -4.75 1.27
N GLY A 178 2.43 -4.24 0.61
CA GLY A 178 1.18 -4.98 0.37
C GLY A 178 0.00 -4.60 1.24
N ALA A 179 0.02 -3.44 1.91
CA ALA A 179 -1.14 -2.92 2.62
C ALA A 179 -2.32 -2.67 1.68
N LEU A 180 -3.52 -3.07 2.12
CA LEU A 180 -4.79 -2.81 1.45
C LEU A 180 -5.69 -1.84 2.24
N VAL A 181 -5.41 -1.64 3.54
CA VAL A 181 -6.04 -0.62 4.38
C VAL A 181 -4.96 0.33 4.88
N ILE A 182 -5.03 1.59 4.47
CA ILE A 182 -4.06 2.62 4.82
C ILE A 182 -4.76 3.61 5.74
N VAL A 183 -4.21 3.76 6.95
CA VAL A 183 -4.66 4.74 7.92
C VAL A 183 -3.57 5.78 8.10
N ILE A 184 -3.92 7.05 7.89
CA ILE A 184 -2.97 8.15 7.98
C ILE A 184 -3.35 9.03 9.17
N PRO A 185 -2.46 9.16 10.17
CA PRO A 185 -2.73 9.94 11.36
C PRO A 185 -2.67 11.45 11.08
N THR A 186 -3.17 12.23 12.03
CA THR A 186 -2.92 13.67 12.17
C THR A 186 -3.17 14.50 10.90
N ILE A 187 -4.24 14.20 10.16
CA ILE A 187 -4.58 14.99 8.97
C ILE A 187 -5.24 16.29 9.40
N ASP A 188 -4.54 17.40 9.18
CA ASP A 188 -4.98 18.73 9.60
C ASP A 188 -5.60 19.52 8.45
N THR A 189 -5.06 19.39 7.24
CA THR A 189 -5.44 20.25 6.11
C THR A 189 -5.91 19.49 4.88
N VAL A 190 -6.73 20.15 4.05
CA VAL A 190 -7.15 19.62 2.75
C VAL A 190 -5.97 19.35 1.83
N ALA A 191 -4.93 20.19 1.87
CA ALA A 191 -3.73 20.03 1.05
C ALA A 191 -2.96 18.76 1.41
N GLU A 192 -2.78 18.51 2.71
CA GLU A 192 -2.17 17.28 3.23
C GLU A 192 -3.00 16.04 2.87
N ALA A 193 -4.32 16.11 3.04
CA ALA A 193 -5.23 15.02 2.66
C ALA A 193 -5.19 14.71 1.15
N LEU A 194 -5.06 15.73 0.30
CA LEU A 194 -4.87 15.57 -1.14
C LEU A 194 -3.52 14.91 -1.46
N GLN A 195 -2.45 15.29 -0.77
CA GLN A 195 -1.14 14.66 -0.91
C GLN A 195 -1.19 13.18 -0.51
N ALA A 196 -1.78 12.88 0.65
CA ALA A 196 -2.02 11.51 1.12
C ALA A 196 -2.75 10.65 0.06
N ARG A 197 -3.83 11.18 -0.52
CA ARG A 197 -4.57 10.56 -1.64
C ARG A 197 -3.66 10.36 -2.85
N ASP A 198 -2.93 11.39 -3.25
CA ASP A 198 -2.05 11.37 -4.42
C ASP A 198 -0.94 10.31 -4.26
N TYR A 199 -0.38 10.14 -3.07
CA TYR A 199 0.64 9.12 -2.79
C TYR A 199 0.10 7.70 -2.72
N THR A 200 -1.17 7.56 -2.34
CA THR A 200 -1.84 6.26 -2.22
C THR A 200 -2.17 5.66 -3.59
N TYR A 201 -2.68 6.49 -4.50
CA TYR A 201 -3.26 6.04 -5.74
C TYR A 201 -2.35 6.27 -6.95
N PHE A 202 -2.37 5.33 -7.88
CA PHE A 202 -1.73 5.53 -9.18
C PHE A 202 -2.50 6.55 -10.02
N PRO A 203 -1.85 7.17 -11.03
CA PRO A 203 -2.54 7.97 -12.03
C PRO A 203 -3.67 7.20 -12.72
N PRO A 204 -4.80 7.86 -13.04
CA PRO A 204 -5.02 9.31 -12.96
C PRO A 204 -5.57 9.83 -11.60
N LEU A 205 -5.89 8.93 -10.66
CA LEU A 205 -6.49 9.34 -9.39
C LEU A 205 -5.46 9.97 -8.45
N GLY A 206 -4.20 9.55 -8.54
CA GLY A 206 -3.08 10.13 -7.79
C GLY A 206 -1.80 10.16 -8.61
N ARG A 207 -0.66 10.11 -7.93
CA ARG A 207 0.70 10.17 -8.51
C ARG A 207 1.65 9.11 -7.98
N ARG A 208 1.13 8.05 -7.33
CA ARG A 208 1.96 6.95 -6.79
C ARG A 208 2.92 6.42 -7.86
N SER A 209 4.19 6.27 -7.48
CA SER A 209 5.19 5.58 -8.29
C SER A 209 5.03 4.06 -8.19
N ALA A 210 5.42 3.32 -9.23
CA ALA A 210 5.34 1.87 -9.23
C ALA A 210 6.65 1.25 -8.75
N GLY A 211 6.60 0.52 -7.63
CA GLY A 211 7.69 -0.33 -7.15
C GLY A 211 7.49 -1.81 -7.53
N GLY A 212 8.55 -2.61 -7.45
CA GLY A 212 8.52 -4.07 -7.72
C GLY A 212 8.13 -4.94 -6.52
N GLY A 213 7.50 -4.36 -5.49
CA GLY A 213 7.20 -5.02 -4.22
C GLY A 213 6.12 -6.11 -4.29
N GLN A 214 5.47 -6.36 -3.15
CA GLN A 214 4.48 -7.45 -2.97
C GLN A 214 3.25 -7.32 -3.88
N GLY A 215 3.02 -6.14 -4.46
CA GLY A 215 2.04 -5.93 -5.52
C GLY A 215 2.20 -6.84 -6.74
N PHE A 216 3.43 -7.28 -7.04
CA PHE A 216 3.76 -8.08 -8.22
C PHE A 216 4.30 -9.48 -7.88
N ASP A 217 4.44 -9.79 -6.60
CA ASP A 217 4.79 -11.13 -6.12
C ASP A 217 3.60 -12.08 -6.29
N ALA A 218 3.79 -13.17 -7.03
CA ALA A 218 2.76 -14.17 -7.30
C ALA A 218 2.21 -14.84 -6.03
N ALA A 219 3.00 -14.90 -4.95
CA ALA A 219 2.55 -15.42 -3.66
C ALA A 219 1.68 -14.43 -2.88
N MET A 220 1.71 -13.14 -3.22
CA MET A 220 0.89 -12.07 -2.61
C MET A 220 -0.14 -11.57 -3.63
N TRP A 221 0.07 -10.39 -4.22
CA TRP A 221 -0.92 -9.71 -5.05
C TRP A 221 -0.69 -9.84 -6.56
N GLY A 222 0.40 -10.46 -6.99
CA GLY A 222 0.74 -10.60 -8.41
C GLY A 222 -0.29 -11.40 -9.23
N GLY A 223 -1.10 -12.25 -8.57
CA GLY A 223 -2.14 -13.07 -9.19
C GLY A 223 -3.57 -12.59 -9.02
N VAL A 224 -3.81 -11.37 -8.53
CA VAL A 224 -5.19 -10.89 -8.27
C VAL A 224 -6.02 -10.77 -9.55
N PRO A 225 -7.35 -11.00 -9.48
CA PRO A 225 -8.24 -10.88 -10.64
C PRO A 225 -8.14 -9.52 -11.34
N GLY A 226 -7.97 -9.54 -12.66
CA GLY A 226 -7.80 -8.32 -13.47
C GLY A 226 -6.41 -7.68 -13.39
N GLY A 227 -5.48 -8.27 -12.63
CA GLY A 227 -4.12 -7.78 -12.44
C GLY A 227 -4.02 -6.66 -11.40
N TYR A 228 -2.89 -6.61 -10.67
CA TYR A 228 -2.70 -5.64 -9.59
C TYR A 228 -2.77 -4.19 -10.07
N ARG A 229 -1.89 -3.80 -11.01
CA ARG A 229 -1.78 -2.39 -11.43
C ARG A 229 -3.08 -1.81 -12.02
N PRO A 230 -3.87 -2.55 -12.84
CA PRO A 230 -5.15 -2.05 -13.34
C PRO A 230 -6.25 -1.93 -12.28
N THR A 231 -6.22 -2.73 -11.21
CA THR A 231 -7.35 -2.85 -10.27
C THR A 231 -7.09 -2.26 -8.88
N ILE A 232 -5.83 -2.03 -8.50
CA ILE A 232 -5.47 -1.68 -7.13
C ILE A 232 -6.09 -0.35 -6.64
N ASN A 233 -6.25 0.64 -7.51
CA ASN A 233 -6.88 1.91 -7.12
C ASN A 233 -8.32 1.70 -6.60
N ASP A 234 -9.04 0.71 -7.12
CA ASP A 234 -10.39 0.38 -6.67
C ASP A 234 -10.42 -0.53 -5.43
N ASN A 235 -9.26 -1.04 -5.01
CA ASN A 235 -9.11 -2.06 -3.97
C ASN A 235 -8.38 -1.57 -2.71
N ILE A 236 -7.78 -0.37 -2.71
CA ILE A 236 -7.27 0.24 -1.48
C ILE A 236 -8.43 0.84 -0.67
N VAL A 237 -8.35 0.72 0.65
CA VAL A 237 -9.16 1.47 1.61
C VAL A 237 -8.29 2.57 2.21
N LEU A 238 -8.63 3.84 1.95
CA LEU A 238 -7.91 5.00 2.50
C LEU A 238 -8.74 5.62 3.65
N ILE A 239 -8.15 5.64 4.84
CA ILE A 239 -8.73 6.20 6.06
C ILE A 239 -7.86 7.37 6.52
N LEU A 240 -8.48 8.54 6.67
CA LEU A 240 -7.80 9.73 7.18
C LEU A 240 -8.24 9.97 8.63
N MET A 241 -7.29 10.03 9.56
CA MET A 241 -7.59 10.28 10.96
C MET A 241 -7.68 11.78 11.22
N ILE A 242 -8.80 12.18 11.81
CA ILE A 242 -9.04 13.52 12.30
C ILE A 242 -8.86 13.48 13.82
N GLU A 243 -7.83 14.16 14.29
CA GLU A 243 -7.40 14.05 15.69
C GLU A 243 -6.93 15.34 16.35
N THR A 244 -6.90 16.45 15.60
CA THR A 244 -6.59 17.79 16.10
C THR A 244 -7.79 18.74 15.91
N LEU A 245 -7.74 19.92 16.53
CA LEU A 245 -8.76 20.95 16.30
C LEU A 245 -8.76 21.49 14.85
N GLU A 246 -7.59 21.57 14.21
CA GLU A 246 -7.50 22.02 12.80
C GLU A 246 -8.09 20.97 11.85
N GLY A 247 -7.80 19.68 12.10
CA GLY A 247 -8.43 18.59 11.37
C GLY A 247 -9.96 18.59 11.52
N VAL A 248 -10.48 18.81 12.73
CA VAL A 248 -11.93 18.91 12.97
C VAL A 248 -12.55 20.06 12.18
N LYS A 249 -11.92 21.24 12.20
CA LYS A 249 -12.35 22.41 11.42
C LYS A 249 -12.42 22.13 9.92
N ASN A 250 -11.49 21.33 9.39
CA ASN A 250 -11.40 21.03 7.96
C ASN A 250 -12.09 19.72 7.54
N ALA A 251 -12.70 18.97 8.48
CA ALA A 251 -13.18 17.62 8.26
C ALA A 251 -14.16 17.50 7.09
N HIS A 252 -15.07 18.47 6.90
CA HIS A 252 -16.04 18.47 5.80
C HIS A 252 -15.38 18.52 4.42
N GLU A 253 -14.32 19.32 4.25
CA GLU A 253 -13.62 19.42 2.97
C GLU A 253 -12.70 18.23 2.75
N ILE A 254 -12.05 17.73 3.80
CA ILE A 254 -11.24 16.51 3.77
C ILE A 254 -12.10 15.30 3.35
N ALA A 255 -13.31 15.16 3.90
CA ALA A 255 -14.22 14.06 3.60
C ALA A 255 -14.66 14.01 2.11
N LYS A 256 -14.67 15.15 1.42
CA LYS A 256 -15.11 15.24 0.01
C LYS A 256 -14.04 14.76 -0.98
N ILE A 257 -12.80 14.55 -0.54
CA ILE A 257 -11.69 14.19 -1.43
C ILE A 257 -11.97 12.83 -2.10
N PRO A 258 -11.93 12.75 -3.45
CA PRO A 258 -12.09 11.50 -4.17
C PRO A 258 -11.03 10.47 -3.78
N GLY A 259 -11.44 9.23 -3.53
CA GLY A 259 -10.53 8.17 -3.06
C GLY A 259 -10.40 8.05 -1.54
N VAL A 260 -10.87 9.03 -0.75
CA VAL A 260 -11.06 8.83 0.70
C VAL A 260 -12.28 7.94 0.92
N ASP A 261 -12.12 6.88 1.70
CA ASP A 261 -13.19 5.92 2.01
C ASP A 261 -13.83 6.20 3.38
N ALA A 262 -13.02 6.64 4.34
CA ALA A 262 -13.47 6.88 5.69
C ALA A 262 -12.70 8.01 6.38
N LEU A 263 -13.36 8.65 7.34
CA LEU A 263 -12.68 9.45 8.36
C LEU A 263 -12.67 8.67 9.67
N PHE A 264 -11.55 8.72 10.38
CA PHE A 264 -11.42 8.15 11.72
C PHE A 264 -11.40 9.29 12.73
N ALA A 265 -12.39 9.35 13.62
CA ALA A 265 -12.38 10.29 14.74
C ALA A 265 -11.48 9.72 15.84
N ALA A 266 -10.25 10.23 15.98
CA ALA A 266 -9.27 9.62 16.88
C ALA A 266 -9.47 10.05 18.33
N SER A 267 -10.19 9.18 19.03
CA SER A 267 -10.73 9.45 20.35
C SER A 267 -9.71 9.91 21.40
N GLY A 268 -8.53 9.26 21.46
CA GLY A 268 -7.49 9.59 22.43
C GLY A 268 -6.88 10.96 22.17
N ASP A 269 -6.42 11.20 20.94
CA ASP A 269 -5.74 12.44 20.58
C ASP A 269 -6.67 13.64 20.51
N LEU A 270 -7.95 13.49 20.12
CA LEU A 270 -8.92 14.57 20.28
C LEU A 270 -9.06 14.99 21.74
N GLY A 271 -9.00 14.06 22.68
CA GLY A 271 -8.96 14.40 24.11
C GLY A 271 -7.70 15.18 24.48
N ASN A 272 -6.53 14.72 24.01
CA ASN A 272 -5.24 15.37 24.25
C ASN A 272 -5.17 16.81 23.69
N PHE A 273 -5.57 17.00 22.43
CA PHE A 273 -5.47 18.29 21.74
C PHE A 273 -6.56 19.28 22.14
N SER A 274 -7.75 18.80 22.52
CA SER A 274 -8.83 19.68 22.97
C SER A 274 -8.75 20.01 24.46
N GLY A 275 -8.10 19.16 25.27
CA GLY A 275 -8.08 19.25 26.72
C GLY A 275 -9.37 18.78 27.40
N TYR A 276 -10.30 18.19 26.64
CA TYR A 276 -11.60 17.73 27.15
C TYR A 276 -11.65 16.20 27.27
N PRO A 277 -12.20 15.66 28.38
CA PRO A 277 -12.39 14.23 28.53
C PRO A 277 -13.52 13.72 27.64
N GLN A 278 -13.44 12.44 27.26
CA GLN A 278 -14.51 11.76 26.51
C GLN A 278 -15.85 11.84 27.26
N GLY A 279 -16.96 11.98 26.55
CA GLY A 279 -18.29 12.16 27.12
C GLY A 279 -18.63 13.59 27.55
N SER A 280 -17.67 14.52 27.59
CA SER A 280 -17.97 15.93 27.87
C SER A 280 -18.60 16.63 26.64
N PRO A 281 -19.47 17.65 26.83
CA PRO A 281 -20.15 18.30 25.71
C PRO A 281 -19.23 18.84 24.62
N ASP A 282 -18.09 19.45 25.01
CA ASP A 282 -17.13 19.99 24.04
C ASP A 282 -16.38 18.89 23.30
N TYR A 283 -16.02 17.79 23.95
CA TYR A 283 -15.43 16.63 23.29
C TYR A 283 -16.41 15.98 22.30
N GLU A 284 -17.64 15.70 22.74
CA GLU A 284 -18.67 15.06 21.91
C GLU A 284 -19.03 15.93 20.71
N ARG A 285 -18.98 17.26 20.85
CA ARG A 285 -19.12 18.17 19.71
C ARG A 285 -18.05 17.93 18.64
N LEU A 286 -16.79 17.71 19.02
CA LEU A 286 -15.72 17.42 18.06
C LEU A 286 -15.98 16.09 17.34
N ILE A 287 -16.40 15.06 18.06
CA ILE A 287 -16.77 13.76 17.49
C ILE A 287 -17.92 13.92 16.49
N ASN A 288 -18.97 14.64 16.86
CA ASN A 288 -20.13 14.88 16.01
C ASN A 288 -19.77 15.64 14.73
N ILE A 289 -18.85 16.60 14.77
CA ILE A 289 -18.38 17.30 13.56
C ILE A 289 -17.69 16.33 12.60
N VAL A 290 -16.81 15.44 13.09
CA VAL A 290 -16.14 14.45 12.24
C VAL A 290 -17.14 13.40 11.71
N HIS A 291 -18.08 12.98 12.56
CA HIS A 291 -19.20 12.11 12.17
C HIS A 291 -20.00 12.71 11.01
N ASP A 292 -20.50 13.93 11.19
CA ASP A 292 -21.36 14.60 10.21
C ASP A 292 -20.62 14.91 8.91
N ALA A 293 -19.33 15.25 9.00
CA ALA A 293 -18.47 15.40 7.83
C ALA A 293 -18.36 14.10 7.02
N ALA A 294 -18.10 12.97 7.69
CA ALA A 294 -18.00 11.68 7.03
C ALA A 294 -19.33 11.27 6.36
N ILE A 295 -20.43 11.32 7.12
CA ILE A 295 -21.75 10.91 6.63
C ILE A 295 -22.24 11.85 5.52
N GLY A 296 -22.09 13.16 5.70
CA GLY A 296 -22.51 14.17 4.72
C GLY A 296 -21.80 14.07 3.37
N ALA A 297 -20.57 13.52 3.34
CA ALA A 297 -19.82 13.25 2.12
C ALA A 297 -20.02 11.82 1.58
N GLY A 298 -20.92 11.03 2.17
CA GLY A 298 -21.17 9.63 1.80
C GLY A 298 -19.98 8.70 2.12
N LYS A 299 -19.14 9.08 3.09
CA LYS A 299 -17.99 8.32 3.56
C LYS A 299 -18.33 7.53 4.80
N ARG A 300 -17.47 6.59 5.16
CA ARG A 300 -17.60 5.80 6.38
C ARG A 300 -17.03 6.59 7.56
N LEU A 301 -17.65 6.45 8.72
CA LEU A 301 -17.05 6.88 9.98
C LEU A 301 -16.34 5.69 10.62
N CYS A 302 -15.13 5.94 11.12
CA CYS A 302 -14.37 5.01 11.93
C CYS A 302 -14.12 5.61 13.32
N GLY A 303 -13.96 4.73 14.31
CA GLY A 303 -13.65 5.11 15.68
C GLY A 303 -13.32 3.89 16.52
N PRO A 304 -13.06 4.06 17.82
CA PRO A 304 -12.84 2.96 18.75
C PRO A 304 -14.01 1.98 18.76
N TRP A 305 -13.72 0.73 19.11
CA TRP A 305 -14.73 -0.34 19.21
C TRP A 305 -15.90 -0.01 20.15
N ALA A 306 -15.67 0.84 21.15
CA ALA A 306 -16.70 1.29 22.07
C ALA A 306 -17.84 2.08 21.39
N TRP A 307 -17.62 2.63 20.18
CA TRP A 307 -18.60 3.41 19.41
C TRP A 307 -19.29 2.59 18.32
N ARG A 308 -19.31 1.26 18.46
CA ARG A 308 -19.87 0.34 17.45
C ARG A 308 -21.41 0.45 17.34
N ASP A 309 -22.07 0.93 18.38
CA ASP A 309 -23.52 1.00 18.54
C ASP A 309 -23.93 2.45 18.87
#